data_AF-A0A5N6LJ97-F1
#
_entry.id   AF-A0A5N6LJ97-F1
#
_cell.length_a   1.000
_cell.length_b   1.000
_cell.length_c   1.000
_cell.angle_alpha   90.00
_cell.angle_beta   90.00
_cell.angle_gamma   90.00
#
_symmetry.space_group_name_H-M   'P 1'
#
loop_
_entity.id
_entity.type
_entity.pdbx_description
1 polymer ?
#
loop_
_entity_poly.entity_id
_entity_poly.type
_entity_poly.pdbx_seq_one_letter_code
_entity_poly.pdbx_strand_id
1 'polypeptide(L)'
;MARRERAAERRIASIMARQMGTVLPTMVAQLHRQLNINPNPEQANQPKCSFKHFNSCKPPKFNGSDGATGLLQLFEGIENTFLNSDCPANLKVWYAVGTLQKRALTWWNNEKKAIGENTAANLTWDQLKERMTHEFCPRSEVKKLEFEFWDLKQDSGENLIYNNRFHELSMLCPHMVTPLERAIEKYIGGLPMQIQDSVLSSQPKTLANAIQLAATLTDNHVKDGNPI
;
A
#
# COMPACT_ATOMS: atom_id res chain seq x y z
N MET A 1 64.62 -54.69 -14.96
CA MET A 1 63.59 -53.82 -15.57
C MET A 1 62.62 -53.26 -14.52
N ALA A 2 62.02 -54.11 -13.67
CA ALA A 2 61.03 -53.75 -12.63
C ALA A 2 61.43 -52.67 -11.58
N ARG A 3 62.72 -52.44 -11.31
CA ARG A 3 63.17 -51.38 -10.37
C ARG A 3 63.04 -49.97 -10.94
N ARG A 4 63.17 -49.80 -12.27
CA ARG A 4 63.06 -48.48 -12.94
C ARG A 4 61.60 -48.03 -13.04
N GLU A 5 60.68 -48.97 -13.20
CA GLU A 5 59.24 -48.76 -13.29
C GLU A 5 58.63 -48.30 -11.96
N ARG A 6 58.98 -48.95 -10.84
CA ARG A 6 58.58 -48.49 -9.49
C ARG A 6 59.11 -47.10 -9.14
N ALA A 7 60.27 -46.72 -9.67
CA ALA A 7 60.83 -45.38 -9.46
C ALA A 7 60.07 -44.31 -10.27
N ALA A 8 59.58 -44.66 -11.46
CA ALA A 8 58.75 -43.79 -12.29
C ALA A 8 57.36 -43.58 -11.66
N GLU A 9 56.71 -44.64 -11.17
CA GLU A 9 55.41 -44.55 -10.48
C GLU A 9 55.47 -43.69 -9.21
N ARG A 10 56.53 -43.84 -8.40
CA ARG A 10 56.76 -43.00 -7.22
C ARG A 10 56.98 -41.52 -7.58
N ARG A 11 57.65 -41.25 -8.70
CA ARG A 11 57.83 -39.88 -9.20
C ARG A 11 56.51 -39.29 -9.68
N ILE A 12 55.71 -40.04 -10.45
CA ILE A 12 54.39 -39.61 -10.92
C ILE A 12 53.44 -39.36 -9.73
N ALA A 13 53.40 -40.27 -8.75
CA ALA A 13 52.63 -40.09 -7.53
C ALA A 13 53.06 -38.84 -6.73
N SER A 14 54.37 -38.56 -6.66
CA SER A 14 54.88 -37.35 -5.99
C SER A 14 54.54 -36.04 -6.72
N ILE A 15 54.47 -36.07 -8.05
CA ILE A 15 54.08 -34.91 -8.87
C ILE A 15 52.58 -34.65 -8.72
N MET A 16 51.75 -35.70 -8.78
CA MET A 16 50.30 -35.58 -8.55
C MET A 16 49.97 -35.10 -7.13
N ALA A 17 50.68 -35.59 -6.11
CA ALA A 17 50.51 -35.13 -4.74
C ALA A 17 50.90 -33.65 -4.56
N ARG A 18 51.96 -33.19 -5.26
CA ARG A 18 52.36 -31.77 -5.26
C ARG A 18 51.36 -30.87 -5.99
N GLN A 19 50.82 -31.31 -7.13
CA GLN A 19 49.81 -30.55 -7.86
C GLN A 19 48.46 -30.48 -7.11
N MET A 20 48.06 -31.55 -6.41
CA MET A 20 46.84 -31.52 -5.57
C MET A 20 47.01 -30.64 -4.32
N GLY A 21 48.22 -30.56 -3.75
CA GLY A 21 48.53 -29.70 -2.61
C GLY A 21 48.45 -28.20 -2.90
N THR A 22 48.61 -27.78 -4.16
CA THR A 22 48.50 -26.37 -4.57
C THR A 22 47.09 -26.00 -5.04
N VAL A 23 46.35 -26.94 -5.64
CA VAL A 23 45.02 -26.68 -6.22
C VAL A 23 43.96 -26.47 -5.14
N LEU A 24 43.97 -27.27 -4.06
CA LEU A 24 43.01 -27.19 -2.97
C LEU A 24 43.04 -25.83 -2.23
N PRO A 25 44.21 -25.30 -1.80
CA PRO A 25 44.27 -23.98 -1.19
C PRO A 25 43.87 -22.85 -2.13
N THR A 26 44.21 -22.92 -3.42
CA THR A 26 43.79 -21.89 -4.39
C THR A 26 42.30 -21.91 -4.67
N MET A 27 41.67 -23.08 -4.75
CA MET A 27 40.21 -23.18 -4.90
C MET A 27 39.49 -22.66 -3.66
N VAL A 28 39.99 -22.98 -2.46
CA VAL A 28 39.44 -22.43 -1.20
C VAL A 28 39.63 -20.92 -1.13
N ALA A 29 40.81 -20.40 -1.49
CA ALA A 29 41.06 -18.96 -1.52
C ALA A 29 40.20 -18.23 -2.57
N GLN A 30 39.94 -18.86 -3.72
CA GLN A 30 39.11 -18.31 -4.79
C GLN A 30 37.62 -18.37 -4.46
N LEU A 31 37.15 -19.43 -3.79
CA LEU A 31 35.80 -19.50 -3.20
C LEU A 31 35.63 -18.47 -2.08
N HIS A 32 36.63 -18.29 -1.21
CA HIS A 32 36.61 -17.23 -0.19
C HIS A 32 36.57 -15.84 -0.83
N ARG A 33 37.26 -15.62 -1.95
CA ARG A 33 37.21 -14.35 -2.70
C ARG A 33 35.87 -14.10 -3.40
N GLN A 34 35.20 -15.16 -3.87
CA GLN A 34 33.87 -15.07 -4.49
C GLN A 34 32.75 -14.89 -3.46
N LEU A 35 32.91 -15.40 -2.24
CA LEU A 35 31.95 -15.24 -1.15
C LEU A 35 32.21 -14.00 -0.28
N ASN A 36 33.43 -13.46 -0.28
CA ASN A 36 33.75 -12.19 0.39
C ASN A 36 33.43 -11.01 -0.56
N ILE A 37 32.15 -10.86 -0.87
CA ILE A 37 31.62 -9.57 -1.29
C ILE A 37 31.84 -8.65 -0.09
N ASN A 38 32.80 -7.75 -0.20
CA ASN A 38 32.98 -6.65 0.75
C ASN A 38 31.62 -5.96 0.88
N PRO A 39 30.92 -5.99 2.02
CA PRO A 39 29.70 -5.21 2.13
C PRO A 39 30.14 -3.77 1.99
N ASN A 40 29.68 -3.10 0.93
CA ASN A 40 29.88 -1.68 0.78
C ASN A 40 29.46 -1.03 2.11
N PRO A 41 30.35 -0.33 2.85
CA PRO A 41 29.97 0.25 4.14
C PRO A 41 28.84 1.28 4.02
N GLU A 42 28.49 1.72 2.81
CA GLU A 42 27.32 2.57 2.54
C GLU A 42 25.97 1.81 2.49
N GLN A 43 25.96 0.47 2.40
CA GLN A 43 24.71 -0.32 2.48
C GLN A 43 24.43 -0.90 3.87
N ALA A 44 25.41 -0.86 4.78
CA ALA A 44 25.22 -1.28 6.17
C ALA A 44 24.35 -0.30 6.99
N ASN A 45 24.06 0.88 6.43
CA ASN A 45 23.35 1.97 7.10
C ASN A 45 21.99 2.33 6.48
N GLN A 46 21.48 1.53 5.53
CA GLN A 46 20.05 1.65 5.22
C GLN A 46 19.25 1.11 6.41
N PRO A 47 18.27 1.86 6.96
CA PRO A 47 17.36 1.33 7.95
C PRO A 47 16.62 0.16 7.30
N LYS A 48 17.09 -1.07 7.53
CA LYS A 48 16.38 -2.26 7.08
C LYS A 48 15.02 -2.21 7.77
N CYS A 49 13.94 -2.08 7.00
CA CYS A 49 12.59 -2.01 7.54
C CYS A 49 12.39 -3.17 8.51
N SER A 50 12.39 -2.84 9.79
CA SER A 50 12.22 -3.78 10.88
C SER A 50 10.85 -3.54 11.48
N PHE A 51 10.27 -4.57 12.09
CA PHE A 51 8.96 -4.41 12.74
C PHE A 51 9.01 -3.34 13.83
N LYS A 52 10.18 -3.16 14.48
CA LYS A 52 10.42 -2.07 15.44
C LYS A 52 10.36 -0.69 14.77
N HIS A 53 11.03 -0.53 13.63
CA HIS A 53 10.99 0.73 12.88
C HIS A 53 9.59 1.02 12.32
N PHE A 54 8.94 0.03 11.72
CA PHE A 54 7.55 0.11 11.28
C PHE A 54 6.63 0.58 12.42
N ASN A 55 6.71 -0.02 13.61
CA ASN A 55 5.91 0.43 14.76
C ASN A 55 6.28 1.84 15.26
N SER A 56 7.55 2.27 15.11
CA SER A 56 7.96 3.64 15.44
C SER A 56 7.29 4.69 14.55
N CYS A 57 6.90 4.32 13.32
CA CYS A 57 6.10 5.14 12.41
C CYS A 57 4.60 5.19 12.78
N LYS A 58 4.20 4.58 13.91
CA LYS A 58 2.84 4.62 14.50
C LYS A 58 1.74 4.16 13.51
N PRO A 59 1.81 2.92 13.01
CA PRO A 59 0.78 2.40 12.13
C PRO A 59 -0.60 2.44 12.80
N PRO A 60 -1.66 2.81 12.06
CA PRO A 60 -3.02 2.75 12.58
C PRO A 60 -3.38 1.32 12.97
N LYS A 61 -4.21 1.20 14.01
CA LYS A 61 -4.76 -0.09 14.47
C LYS A 61 -6.18 -0.25 13.92
N PHE A 62 -6.56 -1.49 13.62
CA PHE A 62 -7.90 -1.78 13.11
C PHE A 62 -8.56 -2.87 13.94
N ASN A 63 -9.74 -2.54 14.47
CA ASN A 63 -10.54 -3.42 15.34
C ASN A 63 -11.51 -4.31 14.54
N GLY A 64 -11.85 -3.95 13.29
CA GLY A 64 -12.84 -4.63 12.46
C GLY A 64 -14.30 -4.16 12.65
N SER A 65 -14.56 -3.02 13.30
CA SER A 65 -15.92 -2.50 13.55
C SER A 65 -16.26 -1.19 12.83
N ASP A 66 -15.26 -0.50 12.27
CA ASP A 66 -15.42 0.87 11.76
C ASP A 66 -15.87 0.92 10.27
N GLY A 67 -16.35 -0.22 9.75
CA GLY A 67 -16.90 -0.35 8.41
C GLY A 67 -15.91 -0.02 7.29
N ALA A 68 -16.45 0.37 6.15
CA ALA A 68 -15.69 0.69 4.95
C ALA A 68 -14.82 1.95 5.11
N THR A 69 -15.33 2.97 5.81
CA THR A 69 -14.56 4.19 6.09
C THR A 69 -13.34 3.89 6.95
N GLY A 70 -13.49 3.13 8.02
CA GLY A 70 -12.36 2.74 8.87
C GLY A 70 -11.37 1.82 8.15
N LEU A 71 -11.85 0.95 7.26
CA LEU A 71 -10.97 0.12 6.43
C LEU A 71 -10.17 0.96 5.43
N LEU A 72 -10.79 1.95 4.79
CA LEU A 72 -10.10 2.87 3.88
C LEU A 72 -8.99 3.64 4.61
N GLN A 73 -9.30 4.22 5.77
CA GLN A 73 -8.34 4.93 6.61
C GLN A 73 -7.19 4.02 7.06
N LEU A 74 -7.48 2.74 7.34
CA LEU A 74 -6.45 1.75 7.63
C LEU A 74 -5.51 1.57 6.43
N PHE A 75 -6.03 1.38 5.22
CA PHE A 75 -5.21 1.18 4.03
C PHE A 75 -4.31 2.37 3.76
N GLU A 76 -4.84 3.59 3.76
CA GLU A 76 -4.07 4.81 3.55
C GLU A 76 -2.98 4.97 4.63
N GLY A 77 -3.34 4.81 5.90
CA GLY A 77 -2.38 4.98 6.99
C GLY A 77 -1.30 3.90 7.01
N ILE A 78 -1.62 2.66 6.66
CA ILE A 78 -0.64 1.57 6.54
C ILE A 78 0.27 1.77 5.32
N GLU A 79 -0.28 2.21 4.19
CA GLU A 79 0.52 2.52 3.00
C GLU A 79 1.50 3.67 3.26
N ASN A 80 1.05 4.72 3.94
CA ASN A 80 1.93 5.79 4.42
C ASN A 80 3.00 5.26 5.40
N THR A 81 2.63 4.35 6.31
CA THR A 81 3.60 3.73 7.24
C THR A 81 4.63 2.91 6.47
N PHE A 82 4.23 2.18 5.42
CA PHE A 82 5.17 1.45 4.57
C PHE A 82 6.17 2.36 3.88
N LEU A 83 5.71 3.51 3.36
CA LEU A 83 6.59 4.52 2.76
C LEU A 83 7.58 5.07 3.79
N ASN A 84 7.09 5.51 4.95
CA ASN A 84 7.93 6.11 5.99
C ASN A 84 8.92 5.15 6.66
N SER A 85 8.72 3.84 6.48
CA SER A 85 9.59 2.80 7.05
C SER A 85 10.41 2.06 5.99
N ASP A 86 10.34 2.47 4.72
CA ASP A 86 10.94 1.78 3.57
C ASP A 86 10.61 0.27 3.54
N CYS A 87 9.34 -0.07 3.77
CA CYS A 87 8.89 -1.45 3.93
C CYS A 87 8.91 -2.23 2.60
N PRO A 88 9.72 -3.31 2.49
CA PRO A 88 9.79 -4.09 1.26
C PRO A 88 8.52 -4.94 1.08
N ALA A 89 8.18 -5.23 -0.18
CA ALA A 89 6.92 -5.87 -0.55
C ALA A 89 6.63 -7.19 0.20
N ASN A 90 7.64 -8.00 0.45
CA ASN A 90 7.53 -9.29 1.13
C ASN A 90 7.22 -9.19 2.64
N LEU A 91 7.36 -8.00 3.26
CA LEU A 91 7.05 -7.77 4.68
C LEU A 91 5.72 -7.06 4.90
N LYS A 92 5.18 -6.39 3.88
CA LYS A 92 3.97 -5.56 3.98
C LYS A 92 2.79 -6.29 4.63
N VAL A 93 2.45 -7.49 4.14
CA VAL A 93 1.33 -8.28 4.70
C VAL A 93 1.55 -8.58 6.18
N TRP A 94 2.72 -9.11 6.55
CA TRP A 94 3.03 -9.47 7.93
C TRP A 94 3.00 -8.27 8.89
N TYR A 95 3.45 -7.12 8.42
CA TYR A 95 3.47 -5.91 9.23
C TYR A 95 2.08 -5.31 9.38
N ALA A 96 1.27 -5.28 8.31
CA ALA A 96 -0.12 -4.86 8.36
C ALA A 96 -0.97 -5.77 9.25
N VAL A 97 -0.85 -7.10 9.14
CA VAL A 97 -1.64 -8.01 9.99
C VAL A 97 -1.26 -7.88 11.47
N GLY A 98 -0.03 -7.45 11.76
CA GLY A 98 0.43 -7.09 13.11
C GLY A 98 -0.24 -5.84 13.69
N THR A 99 -1.04 -5.10 12.92
CA THR A 99 -1.82 -3.94 13.40
C THR A 99 -3.30 -4.26 13.64
N LEU A 100 -3.75 -5.46 13.24
CA LEU A 100 -5.11 -5.92 13.46
C LEU A 100 -5.34 -6.26 14.94
N GLN A 101 -6.54 -5.94 15.42
CA GLN A 101 -6.95 -6.15 16.80
C GLN A 101 -8.38 -6.71 16.84
N LYS A 102 -8.77 -7.29 17.97
CA LYS A 102 -10.14 -7.73 18.26
C LYS A 102 -10.72 -8.57 17.10
N ARG A 103 -11.86 -8.16 16.52
CA ARG A 103 -12.56 -8.88 15.46
C ARG A 103 -11.67 -9.07 14.24
N ALA A 104 -10.90 -8.05 13.84
CA ALA A 104 -10.02 -8.13 12.68
C ALA A 104 -8.90 -9.17 12.85
N LEU A 105 -8.33 -9.27 14.05
CA LEU A 105 -7.32 -10.29 14.36
C LEU A 105 -7.93 -11.70 14.35
N THR A 106 -9.12 -11.87 14.94
CA THR A 106 -9.83 -13.15 14.92
C THR A 106 -10.14 -13.60 13.49
N TRP A 107 -10.62 -12.68 12.64
CA TRP A 107 -10.84 -12.93 11.23
C TRP A 107 -9.56 -13.38 10.53
N TRP A 108 -8.45 -12.64 10.66
CA TRP A 108 -7.19 -13.00 10.01
C TRP A 108 -6.69 -14.39 10.41
N ASN A 109 -6.83 -14.76 11.68
CA ASN A 109 -6.46 -16.11 12.15
C ASN A 109 -7.30 -17.21 11.49
N ASN A 110 -8.57 -16.96 11.20
CA ASN A 110 -9.44 -17.90 10.49
C ASN A 110 -9.13 -17.91 8.98
N GLU A 111 -8.92 -16.74 8.38
CA GLU A 111 -8.55 -16.59 6.97
C GLU A 111 -7.23 -17.31 6.67
N LYS A 112 -6.20 -17.11 7.49
CA LYS A 112 -4.90 -17.81 7.37
C LYS A 112 -5.06 -19.33 7.40
N LYS A 113 -5.97 -19.86 8.23
CA LYS A 113 -6.28 -21.30 8.29
C LYS A 113 -6.99 -21.78 7.02
N ALA A 114 -7.95 -21.00 6.52
CA ALA A 114 -8.74 -21.35 5.35
C ALA A 114 -7.90 -21.40 4.06
N ILE A 115 -7.01 -20.43 3.86
CA ILE A 115 -6.16 -20.35 2.65
C ILE A 115 -4.89 -21.19 2.75
N GLY A 116 -4.52 -21.63 3.97
CA GLY A 116 -3.30 -22.38 4.25
C GLY A 116 -2.06 -21.50 4.44
N GLU A 117 -1.11 -22.00 5.23
CA GLU A 117 0.07 -21.23 5.66
C GLU A 117 1.00 -20.82 4.50
N ASN A 118 1.22 -21.71 3.54
CA ASN A 118 2.04 -21.42 2.36
C ASN A 118 1.43 -20.31 1.49
N THR A 119 0.11 -20.33 1.30
CA THR A 119 -0.58 -19.28 0.55
C THR A 119 -0.54 -17.97 1.30
N ALA A 120 -0.82 -17.99 2.61
CA ALA A 120 -0.78 -16.82 3.46
C ALA A 120 0.59 -16.13 3.47
N ALA A 121 1.68 -16.91 3.44
CA ALA A 121 3.04 -16.39 3.41
C ALA A 121 3.41 -15.67 2.10
N ASN A 122 2.72 -15.98 1.00
CA ASN A 122 2.96 -15.40 -0.32
C ASN A 122 1.92 -14.36 -0.73
N LEU A 123 0.98 -14.02 0.16
CA LEU A 123 0.01 -12.96 -0.12
C LEU A 123 0.73 -11.63 -0.36
N THR A 124 0.31 -10.95 -1.41
CA THR A 124 0.67 -9.56 -1.65
C THR A 124 -0.22 -8.62 -0.83
N TRP A 125 0.22 -7.38 -0.67
CA TRP A 125 -0.58 -6.36 0.01
C TRP A 125 -1.94 -6.14 -0.68
N ASP A 126 -1.99 -6.11 -2.01
CA ASP A 126 -3.23 -5.90 -2.74
C ASP A 126 -4.21 -7.06 -2.59
N GLN A 127 -3.72 -8.30 -2.56
CA GLN A 127 -4.57 -9.47 -2.27
C GLN A 127 -5.10 -9.47 -0.83
N LEU A 128 -4.32 -8.97 0.13
CA LEU A 128 -4.81 -8.79 1.50
C LEU A 128 -5.89 -7.70 1.53
N LYS A 129 -5.69 -6.57 0.86
CA LYS A 129 -6.72 -5.50 0.75
C LYS A 129 -8.02 -6.05 0.18
N GLU A 130 -7.96 -6.81 -0.90
CA GLU A 130 -9.14 -7.44 -1.52
C GLU A 130 -9.91 -8.33 -0.52
N ARG A 131 -9.21 -9.20 0.21
CA ARG A 131 -9.82 -10.06 1.24
C ARG A 131 -10.42 -9.26 2.39
N MET A 132 -9.71 -8.23 2.86
CA MET A 132 -10.21 -7.36 3.92
C MET A 132 -11.44 -6.58 3.46
N THR A 133 -11.47 -6.08 2.23
CA THR A 133 -12.63 -5.40 1.65
C THR A 133 -13.82 -6.37 1.57
N HIS A 134 -13.62 -7.62 1.17
CA HIS A 134 -14.69 -8.60 1.13
C HIS A 134 -15.30 -8.88 2.52
N GLU A 135 -14.49 -8.95 3.58
CA GLU A 135 -14.97 -9.19 4.95
C GLU A 135 -15.61 -7.94 5.59
N PHE A 136 -14.92 -6.80 5.51
CA PHE A 136 -15.23 -5.62 6.31
C PHE A 136 -16.03 -4.55 5.53
N CYS A 137 -16.24 -4.73 4.23
CA CYS A 137 -17.09 -3.86 3.40
C CYS A 137 -18.19 -4.69 2.71
N PRO A 138 -19.16 -5.24 3.47
CA PRO A 138 -20.23 -6.04 2.88
C PRO A 138 -21.03 -5.22 1.84
N ARG A 139 -21.56 -5.89 0.81
CA ARG A 139 -22.26 -5.21 -0.29
C ARG A 139 -23.42 -4.32 0.18
N SER A 140 -24.08 -4.67 1.28
CA SER A 140 -25.13 -3.86 1.88
C SER A 140 -24.63 -2.51 2.41
N GLU A 141 -23.43 -2.45 2.94
CA GLU A 141 -22.79 -1.21 3.41
C GLU A 141 -22.31 -0.36 2.23
N VAL A 142 -21.67 -0.98 1.25
CA VAL A 142 -21.27 -0.29 0.01
C VAL A 142 -22.49 0.33 -0.68
N LYS A 143 -23.62 -0.38 -0.75
CA LYS A 143 -24.87 0.19 -1.28
C LYS A 143 -25.36 1.41 -0.50
N LYS A 144 -25.24 1.43 0.83
CA LYS A 144 -25.62 2.61 1.63
C LYS A 144 -24.73 3.81 1.28
N LEU A 145 -23.44 3.59 1.11
CA LEU A 145 -22.49 4.63 0.67
C LEU A 145 -22.79 5.09 -0.76
N GLU A 146 -23.14 4.18 -1.66
CA GLU A 146 -23.57 4.51 -3.03
C GLU A 146 -24.84 5.38 -3.02
N PHE A 147 -25.83 5.05 -2.19
CA PHE A 147 -27.05 5.85 -2.03
C PHE A 147 -26.78 7.21 -1.42
N GLU A 148 -25.97 7.27 -0.37
CA GLU A 148 -25.55 8.53 0.22
C GLU A 148 -24.81 9.40 -0.78
N PHE A 149 -23.89 8.81 -1.56
CA PHE A 149 -23.17 9.56 -2.57
C PHE A 149 -24.09 10.02 -3.69
N TRP A 150 -25.05 9.18 -4.08
CA TRP A 150 -26.08 9.55 -5.03
C TRP A 150 -26.86 10.80 -4.59
N ASP A 151 -27.27 10.84 -3.32
CA ASP A 151 -28.08 11.92 -2.74
C ASP A 151 -27.26 13.07 -2.13
N LEU A 152 -25.93 13.01 -2.18
CA LEU A 152 -25.07 14.02 -1.55
C LEU A 152 -25.31 15.42 -2.14
N LYS A 153 -25.75 16.34 -1.27
CA LYS A 153 -25.98 17.76 -1.57
C LYS A 153 -25.16 18.65 -0.64
N GLN A 154 -24.71 19.79 -1.15
CA GLN A 154 -24.13 20.85 -0.35
C GLN A 154 -25.26 21.61 0.35
N ASP A 155 -25.18 21.73 1.67
CA ASP A 155 -26.06 22.62 2.44
C ASP A 155 -25.62 24.09 2.30
N SER A 156 -26.56 25.02 2.46
CA SER A 156 -26.34 26.45 2.24
C SER A 156 -25.28 27.02 3.19
N GLY A 157 -24.08 27.27 2.64
CA GLY A 157 -22.94 27.85 3.37
C GLY A 157 -21.89 26.85 3.87
N GLU A 158 -22.13 25.54 3.80
CA GLU A 158 -21.20 24.52 4.33
C GLU A 158 -20.37 23.83 3.23
N ASN A 159 -19.68 24.61 2.39
CA ASN A 159 -18.89 24.07 1.27
C ASN A 159 -17.79 23.09 1.73
N LEU A 160 -17.16 23.33 2.88
CA LEU A 160 -16.12 22.43 3.42
C LEU A 160 -16.67 21.04 3.77
N ILE A 161 -17.85 20.97 4.38
CA ILE A 161 -18.46 19.69 4.80
C ILE A 161 -18.85 18.88 3.57
N TYR A 162 -19.45 19.54 2.57
CA TYR A 162 -19.75 18.92 1.28
C TYR A 162 -18.49 18.37 0.59
N ASN A 163 -17.42 19.18 0.48
CA ASN A 163 -16.19 18.77 -0.18
C ASN A 163 -15.54 17.58 0.53
N ASN A 164 -15.42 17.62 1.86
CA ASN A 164 -14.84 16.53 2.63
C ASN A 164 -15.63 15.23 2.40
N ARG A 165 -16.97 15.30 2.48
CA ARG A 165 -17.80 14.12 2.28
C ARG A 165 -17.77 13.60 0.84
N PHE A 166 -17.72 14.50 -0.14
CA PHE A 166 -17.55 14.15 -1.55
C PHE A 166 -16.24 13.39 -1.78
N HIS A 167 -15.13 13.86 -1.19
CA HIS A 167 -13.83 13.20 -1.30
C HIS A 167 -13.82 11.82 -0.64
N GLU A 168 -14.37 11.69 0.57
CA GLU A 168 -14.49 10.40 1.26
C GLU A 168 -15.30 9.39 0.43
N LEU A 169 -16.48 9.79 -0.06
CA LEU A 169 -17.34 8.91 -0.85
C LEU A 169 -16.74 8.59 -2.23
N SER A 170 -15.96 9.51 -2.82
CA SER A 170 -15.19 9.26 -4.04
C SER A 170 -14.17 8.14 -3.87
N MET A 171 -13.50 8.11 -2.71
CA MET A 171 -12.54 7.05 -2.39
C MET A 171 -13.22 5.70 -2.10
N LEU A 172 -14.38 5.73 -1.43
CA LEU A 172 -15.13 4.53 -1.08
C LEU A 172 -15.90 3.93 -2.27
N CYS A 173 -16.35 4.77 -3.20
CA CYS A 173 -17.15 4.39 -4.37
C CYS A 173 -16.54 4.94 -5.68
N PRO A 174 -15.30 4.54 -6.03
CA PRO A 174 -14.56 5.15 -7.15
C PRO A 174 -15.27 4.96 -8.50
N HIS A 175 -16.03 3.89 -8.66
CA HIS A 175 -16.82 3.62 -9.86
C HIS A 175 -17.92 4.68 -10.11
N MET A 176 -18.39 5.40 -9.09
CA MET A 176 -19.39 6.47 -9.24
C MET A 176 -18.81 7.79 -9.75
N VAL A 177 -17.48 7.95 -9.73
CA VAL A 177 -16.78 9.19 -10.12
C VAL A 177 -15.68 8.97 -11.15
N THR A 178 -15.58 7.78 -11.73
CA THR A 178 -14.63 7.47 -12.81
C THR A 178 -15.40 7.36 -14.14
N PRO A 179 -14.98 8.01 -15.24
CA PRO A 179 -13.78 8.87 -15.40
C PRO A 179 -13.96 10.28 -14.83
N LEU A 180 -12.93 11.14 -14.93
CA LEU A 180 -12.89 12.49 -14.35
C LEU A 180 -14.12 13.34 -14.69
N GLU A 181 -14.65 13.23 -15.91
CA GLU A 181 -15.85 13.95 -16.35
C GLU A 181 -17.05 13.62 -15.45
N ARG A 182 -17.20 12.34 -15.07
CA ARG A 182 -18.24 11.89 -14.14
C ARG A 182 -18.02 12.49 -12.74
N ALA A 183 -16.78 12.58 -12.27
CA ALA A 183 -16.48 13.24 -10.99
C ALA A 183 -16.93 14.71 -10.99
N ILE A 184 -16.61 15.44 -12.06
CA ILE A 184 -16.95 16.87 -12.20
C ILE A 184 -18.46 17.05 -12.25
N GLU A 185 -19.17 16.28 -13.10
CA GLU A 185 -20.63 16.31 -13.20
C GLU A 185 -21.29 15.97 -11.88
N LYS A 186 -20.80 14.94 -11.18
CA LYS A 186 -21.33 14.51 -9.88
C LYS A 186 -21.16 15.58 -8.81
N TYR A 187 -20.01 16.24 -8.78
CA TYR A 187 -19.73 17.35 -7.86
C TYR A 187 -20.66 18.54 -8.14
N ILE A 188 -20.74 18.98 -9.40
CA ILE A 188 -21.63 20.09 -9.80
C ILE A 188 -23.10 19.75 -9.51
N GLY A 189 -23.50 18.49 -9.72
CA GLY A 189 -24.84 17.98 -9.44
C GLY A 189 -25.26 18.07 -7.97
N GLY A 190 -24.31 18.15 -7.04
CA GLY A 190 -24.58 18.28 -5.61
C GLY A 190 -24.60 19.73 -5.11
N LEU A 191 -24.20 20.70 -5.93
CA LEU A 191 -24.18 22.11 -5.54
C LEU A 191 -25.60 22.70 -5.46
N PRO A 192 -25.80 23.77 -4.68
CA PRO A 192 -27.06 24.53 -4.68
C PRO A 192 -27.29 25.17 -6.05
N MET A 193 -28.55 25.30 -6.46
CA MET A 193 -28.94 25.75 -7.81
C MET A 193 -28.33 27.10 -8.19
N GLN A 194 -28.24 28.02 -7.23
CA GLN A 194 -27.68 29.37 -7.34
C GLN A 194 -26.19 29.35 -7.72
N ILE A 195 -25.46 28.31 -7.31
CA ILE A 195 -24.05 28.11 -7.59
C ILE A 195 -23.85 27.25 -8.83
N GLN A 196 -24.69 26.23 -8.97
CA GLN A 196 -24.57 25.16 -9.95
C GLN A 196 -24.45 25.67 -11.39
N ASP A 197 -25.35 26.56 -11.82
CA ASP A 197 -25.38 27.08 -13.19
C ASP A 197 -24.10 27.84 -13.56
N SER A 198 -23.58 28.62 -12.60
CA SER A 198 -22.36 29.39 -12.79
C SER A 198 -21.13 28.47 -12.90
N VAL A 199 -21.05 27.44 -12.06
CA VAL A 199 -19.95 26.47 -12.12
C VAL A 199 -20.04 25.67 -13.42
N LEU A 200 -21.24 25.21 -13.81
CA LEU A 200 -21.45 24.47 -15.05
C LEU A 200 -21.05 25.29 -16.29
N SER A 201 -21.44 26.56 -16.32
CA SER A 201 -21.12 27.49 -17.41
C SER A 201 -19.63 27.75 -17.56
N SER A 202 -18.85 27.63 -16.48
CA SER A 202 -17.39 27.78 -16.52
C SER A 202 -16.66 26.62 -17.20
N GLN A 203 -17.35 25.49 -17.46
CA GLN A 203 -16.80 24.28 -18.07
C GLN A 203 -15.48 23.81 -17.45
N PRO A 204 -15.47 23.52 -16.13
CA PRO A 204 -14.25 23.15 -15.43
C PRO A 204 -13.64 21.89 -16.05
N LYS A 205 -12.33 21.92 -16.29
CA LYS A 205 -11.56 20.78 -16.83
C LYS A 205 -10.95 19.89 -15.75
N THR A 206 -11.01 20.34 -14.50
CA THR A 206 -10.50 19.61 -13.33
C THR A 206 -11.53 19.72 -12.21
N LEU A 207 -11.55 18.70 -11.34
CA LEU A 207 -12.37 18.74 -10.13
C LEU A 207 -11.96 19.92 -9.21
N ALA A 208 -10.66 20.21 -9.14
CA ALA A 208 -10.13 21.32 -8.35
C ALA A 208 -10.69 22.69 -8.81
N ASN A 209 -10.80 22.92 -10.13
CA ASN A 209 -11.38 24.15 -10.66
C ASN A 209 -12.87 24.27 -10.29
N ALA A 210 -13.62 23.16 -10.37
CA ALA A 210 -15.02 23.14 -9.97
C ALA A 210 -15.18 23.46 -8.46
N ILE A 211 -14.37 22.82 -7.60
CA ILE A 211 -14.36 23.05 -6.15
C ILE A 211 -14.03 24.50 -5.81
N GLN A 212 -12.94 25.04 -6.38
CA GLN A 212 -12.49 26.40 -6.07
C GLN A 212 -13.52 27.45 -6.48
N LEU A 213 -14.15 27.29 -7.65
CA LEU A 213 -15.18 28.21 -8.11
C LEU A 213 -16.44 28.09 -7.24
N ALA A 214 -16.90 26.87 -6.92
CA ALA A 214 -18.05 26.65 -6.05
C ALA A 214 -17.86 27.27 -4.65
N ALA A 215 -16.67 27.12 -4.06
CA ALA A 215 -16.31 27.74 -2.79
C ALA A 215 -16.39 29.27 -2.87
N THR A 216 -15.79 29.86 -3.91
CA THR A 216 -15.78 31.32 -4.11
C THR A 216 -17.20 31.88 -4.25
N LEU A 217 -18.06 31.21 -5.03
CA LEU A 217 -19.43 31.63 -5.23
C LEU A 217 -20.28 31.45 -3.96
N THR A 218 -20.06 30.37 -3.21
CA THR A 218 -20.73 30.13 -1.93
C THR A 218 -20.39 31.25 -0.94
N ASP A 219 -19.11 31.60 -0.80
CA ASP A 219 -18.66 32.68 0.10
C ASP A 219 -19.25 34.04 -0.30
N ASN A 220 -19.35 34.32 -1.60
CA ASN A 220 -19.94 35.57 -2.08
C ASN A 220 -21.44 35.65 -1.73
N HIS A 221 -22.20 34.57 -1.97
CA HIS A 221 -23.62 34.55 -1.60
C HIS A 221 -23.86 34.72 -0.09
N VAL A 222 -23.04 34.06 0.74
CA VAL A 222 -23.09 34.20 2.20
C VAL A 222 -22.80 35.64 2.62
N LYS A 223 -21.78 36.29 2.04
CA LYS A 223 -21.43 37.69 2.33
C LYS A 223 -22.53 38.67 1.93
N ASP A 224 -23.20 38.42 0.81
CA ASP A 224 -24.25 39.28 0.28
C ASP A 224 -25.59 39.09 1.02
N GLY A 225 -25.67 38.16 1.97
CA GLY A 225 -26.90 37.85 2.72
C GLY A 225 -27.99 37.21 1.85
N ASN A 226 -27.60 36.69 0.68
CA ASN A 226 -28.52 36.04 -0.25
C ASN A 226 -28.75 34.60 0.18
N PRO A 227 -30.00 34.14 0.32
CA PRO A 227 -30.27 32.75 0.63
C PRO A 227 -29.78 31.84 -0.51
N ILE A 228 -28.97 30.86 -0.13
CA ILE A 228 -28.57 29.72 -0.95
C ILE A 228 -29.57 28.59 -0.70
#